data_AF-A0A7K4CQZ0-F1
#
_entry.id   AF-A0A7K4CQZ0-F1
#
_cell.length_a   1.000
_cell.length_b   1.000
_cell.length_c   1.000
_cell.angle_alpha   90.00
_cell.angle_beta   90.00
_cell.angle_gamma   90.00
#
_symmetry.space_group_name_H-M   'P 1'
#
loop_
_entity.id
_entity.type
_entity.pdbx_description
1 polymer ?
#
loop_
_entity_poly.entity_id
_entity_poly.type
_entity_poly.pdbx_seq_one_letter_code
_entity_poly.pdbx_strand_id
1 'polypeptide(L)'
;MKLIIIGNGVAGMKVAEDVRKYDDAAEIDVYSDEKYGYYSRVWLPEVLSGLKTPESIIMRDGKWYEAKRIGFHPGTRVESL
;
A
#
# COMPACT_ATOMS: atom_id res chain seq x y z
N MET A 1 -4.58 17.57 -8.61
CA MET A 1 -5.48 17.16 -7.51
C MET A 1 -4.64 16.57 -6.39
N LYS A 2 -5.03 16.74 -5.12
CA LYS A 2 -4.39 16.05 -3.99
C LYS A 2 -5.32 14.99 -3.42
N LEU A 3 -4.84 13.76 -3.33
CA LEU A 3 -5.58 12.60 -2.85
C LEU A 3 -4.88 11.99 -1.64
N ILE A 4 -5.60 11.94 -0.52
CA ILE A 4 -5.15 11.26 0.69
C ILE A 4 -5.90 9.95 0.82
N ILE A 5 -5.16 8.85 0.93
CA ILE A 5 -5.70 7.50 1.11
C ILE A 5 -5.32 7.02 2.51
N ILE A 6 -6.33 6.65 3.29
CA ILE A 6 -6.14 6.07 4.63
C ILE A 6 -6.40 4.58 4.52
N GLY A 7 -5.34 3.79 4.68
CA GLY A 7 -5.34 2.33 4.59
C GLY A 7 -4.60 1.80 3.35
N ASN A 8 -3.56 1.01 3.58
CA ASN A 8 -2.76 0.37 2.54
C ASN A 8 -3.31 -1.00 2.09
N GLY A 9 -4.64 -1.14 2.04
CA GLY A 9 -5.32 -2.36 1.64
C GLY A 9 -5.59 -2.44 0.13
N VAL A 10 -6.31 -3.48 -0.28
CA VAL A 10 -6.66 -3.72 -1.70
C VAL A 10 -7.40 -2.52 -2.32
N ALA A 11 -8.34 -1.92 -1.58
CA ALA A 11 -9.12 -0.78 -2.05
C ALA A 11 -8.25 0.47 -2.24
N GLY A 12 -7.45 0.84 -1.23
CA GLY A 12 -6.55 1.99 -1.29
C GLY A 12 -5.52 1.87 -2.41
N MET A 13 -4.94 0.68 -2.59
CA MET A 13 -3.99 0.43 -3.67
C MET A 13 -4.62 0.49 -5.05
N LYS A 14 -5.84 -0.04 -5.21
CA LYS A 14 -6.56 0.04 -6.49
C LYS A 14 -6.88 1.49 -6.87
N VAL A 15 -7.33 2.29 -5.90
CA VAL A 15 -7.58 3.73 -6.11
C VAL A 15 -6.30 4.45 -6.50
N ALA A 16 -5.19 4.23 -5.78
CA ALA A 16 -3.91 4.88 -6.09
C ALA A 16 -3.42 4.55 -7.51
N GLU A 17 -3.55 3.29 -7.93
CA GLU A 17 -3.20 2.88 -9.29
C GLU A 17 -4.06 3.52 -10.36
N ASP A 18 -5.38 3.48 -10.18
CA ASP A 18 -6.32 4.00 -11.18
C ASP A 18 -6.18 5.52 -11.29
N VAL A 19 -6.04 6.23 -10.17
CA VAL A 19 -5.80 7.67 -10.17
C VAL A 19 -4.49 8.00 -10.89
N ARG A 20 -3.37 7.32 -10.59
CA ARG A 20 -2.10 7.55 -11.30
C ARG A 20 -2.22 7.25 -12.80
N LYS A 21 -3.08 6.31 -13.21
CA LYS A 21 -3.32 5.98 -14.62
C LYS A 21 -4.06 7.08 -15.38
N TYR A 22 -5.04 7.74 -14.73
CA TYR A 22 -5.90 8.73 -15.38
C TYR A 22 -5.47 10.19 -15.11
N ASP A 23 -4.75 10.44 -14.03
CA ASP A 23 -4.19 11.74 -13.66
C ASP A 23 -2.73 11.55 -13.20
N ASP A 24 -1.81 11.72 -14.15
CA ASP A 24 -0.37 11.58 -13.92
C ASP A 24 0.20 12.73 -13.06
N ALA A 25 -0.52 13.83 -12.89
CA ALA A 25 -0.11 14.98 -12.08
C ALA A 25 -0.70 14.93 -10.65
N ALA A 26 -1.54 13.94 -10.34
CA ALA A 26 -2.10 13.79 -9.00
C ALA A 26 -1.00 13.62 -7.95
N GLU A 27 -1.12 14.38 -6.86
CA GLU A 27 -0.39 14.17 -5.61
C GLU A 27 -1.14 13.11 -4.81
N ILE A 28 -0.49 11.99 -4.51
CA ILE A 28 -1.10 10.85 -3.82
C ILE A 28 -0.27 10.53 -2.59
N ASP A 29 -0.89 10.61 -1.42
CA ASP A 29 -0.31 10.16 -0.14
C ASP A 29 -1.16 9.00 0.42
N VAL A 30 -0.47 7.95 0.89
CA VAL A 30 -1.08 6.78 1.53
C VAL A 30 -0.57 6.70 2.96
N TYR A 31 -1.49 6.78 3.92
CA TYR A 31 -1.22 6.58 5.34
C TYR A 31 -1.73 5.21 5.78
N SER A 32 -0.95 4.49 6.57
CA SER A 32 -1.32 3.15 7.03
C SER A 32 -0.76 2.88 8.40
N ASP A 33 -1.55 2.30 9.29
CA ASP A 33 -1.07 1.86 10.60
C ASP A 33 -0.15 0.64 10.50
N GLU A 34 -0.24 -0.13 9.42
CA GLU A 34 0.71 -1.20 9.10
C GLU A 34 2.09 -0.65 8.69
N LYS A 35 3.15 -1.34 9.13
CA LYS A 35 4.55 -0.97 8.87
C LYS A 35 5.08 -1.47 7.53
N TYR A 36 4.31 -2.28 6.81
CA TYR A 36 4.74 -2.99 5.63
C TYR A 36 4.02 -2.48 4.38
N GLY A 37 4.63 -2.68 3.21
CA GLY A 37 3.98 -2.50 1.93
C GLY A 37 2.79 -3.46 1.76
N TYR A 38 1.95 -3.23 0.73
CA TYR A 38 0.74 -4.04 0.55
C TYR A 38 1.10 -5.50 0.29
N TYR A 39 0.52 -6.41 1.07
CA TYR A 39 0.77 -7.85 1.02
C TYR A 39 -0.53 -8.65 0.92
N SER A 40 -0.41 -9.89 0.42
CA SER A 40 -1.54 -10.81 0.34
C SER A 40 -1.87 -11.39 1.72
N ARG A 41 -2.94 -10.90 2.34
CA ARG A 41 -3.45 -11.49 3.60
C ARG A 41 -3.98 -12.91 3.43
N VAL A 42 -4.41 -13.26 2.21
CA VAL A 42 -4.86 -14.62 1.87
C VAL A 42 -3.75 -15.65 2.04
N TRP A 43 -2.49 -15.24 1.83
CA TRP A 43 -1.31 -16.12 1.97
C TRP A 43 -0.70 -16.13 3.37
N LEU A 44 -1.25 -15.41 4.35
CA LEU A 44 -0.74 -15.45 5.72
C LEU A 44 -0.72 -16.87 6.32
N PRO A 45 -1.74 -17.75 6.11
CA PRO A 45 -1.68 -19.11 6.62
C PRO A 45 -0.48 -19.90 6.10
N GLU A 46 -0.08 -19.69 4.84
CA GLU A 46 1.08 -20.35 4.24
C GLU A 46 2.41 -19.83 4.80
N VAL A 47 2.46 -18.56 5.22
CA VAL A 47 3.61 -18.02 5.95
C VAL A 47 3.70 -18.63 7.35
N LEU A 48 2.56 -18.73 8.05
CA LEU A 48 2.50 -19.33 9.39
C LEU A 48 2.84 -20.84 9.37
N SER A 49 2.49 -21.54 8.28
CA SER A 49 2.84 -22.95 8.11
C SER A 49 4.26 -23.19 7.57
N GLY A 50 5.01 -22.12 7.28
CA GLY A 50 6.38 -22.20 6.73
C GLY A 50 6.47 -22.55 5.25
N LEU A 51 5.36 -22.57 4.51
CA LEU A 51 5.33 -22.81 3.06
C LEU A 51 5.80 -21.58 2.25
N LYS A 52 5.64 -20.38 2.82
CA LYS A 52 6.06 -19.10 2.24
C LYS A 52 6.85 -18.28 3.25
N THR A 53 7.68 -17.36 2.77
CA THR A 53 8.33 -16.36 3.62
C THR A 53 7.50 -15.08 3.68
N PRO A 54 7.58 -14.27 4.75
CA PRO A 54 6.89 -12.97 4.84
C PRO A 54 7.19 -12.05 3.65
N GLU A 55 8.42 -12.04 3.16
CA GLU A 55 8.85 -11.20 2.04
C GLU A 55 8.17 -11.63 0.73
N SER A 56 7.94 -12.94 0.56
CA SER A 56 7.36 -13.51 -0.66
C SER A 56 5.87 -13.16 -0.87
N ILE A 57 5.19 -12.67 0.18
CA ILE A 57 3.78 -12.28 0.12
C ILE A 57 3.57 -10.77 -0.03
N ILE A 58 4.64 -9.97 -0.02
CA ILE A 58 4.59 -8.54 -0.31
C ILE A 58 4.31 -8.36 -1.81
N MET A 59 3.19 -7.74 -2.13
CA MET A 59 2.77 -7.48 -3.50
C MET A 59 3.22 -6.11 -4.02
N ARG A 60 3.35 -5.12 -3.12
CA ARG A 60 3.86 -3.78 -3.41
C ARG A 60 4.81 -3.38 -2.29
N ASP A 61 6.10 -3.35 -2.60
CA ASP A 61 7.14 -2.92 -1.68
C ASP A 61 7.37 -1.40 -1.77
N GLY A 62 8.31 -0.86 -0.98
CA GLY A 62 8.66 0.56 -1.01
C GLY A 62 8.99 1.10 -2.41
N LYS A 63 9.73 0.31 -3.20
CA LYS A 63 10.13 0.67 -4.56
C LYS A 63 8.94 0.85 -5.48
N TRP A 64 7.88 0.07 -5.29
CA TRP A 64 6.65 0.24 -6.05
C TRP A 64 6.01 1.62 -5.81
N TYR A 65 5.94 2.08 -4.56
CA TYR A 65 5.38 3.40 -4.24
C TYR A 65 6.24 4.53 -4.83
N GLU A 66 7.57 4.42 -4.71
CA GLU A 66 8.51 5.37 -5.32
C GLU A 66 8.33 5.45 -6.84
N ALA A 67 8.29 4.31 -7.53
CA ALA A 67 8.10 4.23 -8.97
C ALA A 67 6.76 4.82 -9.43
N LYS A 68 5.72 4.75 -8.59
CA LYS A 68 4.40 5.32 -8.85
C LYS A 68 4.25 6.76 -8.36
N ARG A 69 5.30 7.35 -7.78
CA ARG A 69 5.26 8.70 -7.17
C ARG A 69 4.13 8.82 -6.14
N ILE A 70 4.04 7.84 -5.24
CA ILE A 70 3.09 7.83 -4.13
C ILE A 70 3.86 8.06 -2.84
N GLY A 71 3.47 9.06 -2.06
CA GLY A 71 3.99 9.28 -0.71
C GLY A 71 3.45 8.19 0.23
N PHE A 72 4.26 7.19 0.56
CA PHE A 72 3.83 6.11 1.44
C PHE A 72 4.34 6.34 2.87
N HIS A 73 3.39 6.42 3.81
CA HIS A 73 3.62 6.69 5.23
C HIS A 73 3.23 5.47 6.08
N PRO A 74 4.07 4.41 6.11
CA PRO A 74 3.81 3.22 6.90
C PRO A 74 3.91 3.50 8.42
N GLY A 75 3.21 2.70 9.22
CA GLY A 75 3.20 2.85 10.69
C GLY A 75 2.54 4.14 11.18
N THR A 76 1.79 4.83 10.32
CA THR A 76 1.11 6.09 10.63
C THR A 76 -0.39 5.86 10.76
N ARG A 77 -0.86 5.84 12.01
CA ARG A 77 -2.28 5.79 12.33
C ARG A 77 -2.89 7.20 12.24
N VAL A 78 -4.00 7.32 11.54
CA VAL A 78 -4.76 8.57 11.43
C VAL A 78 -5.87 8.55 12.49
N GLU A 79 -5.92 9.58 13.35
CA GLU A 79 -6.87 9.68 14.47
C GLU A 79 -8.08 10.58 14.15
N SER A 80 -7.95 11.50 13.20
CA SER A 80 -8.99 12.46 12.80
C SER A 80 -8.83 12.89 11.34
N LEU A 81 -9.93 13.33 10.70
CA LEU A 81 -9.98 13.88 9.35
C LEU A 81 -10.07 15.41 9.37
#